data_AF-N1UIV6-F1
#
_entry.id   AF-N1UIV6-F1
#
_cell.length_a   1.000
_cell.length_b   1.000
_cell.length_c   1.000
_cell.angle_alpha   90.00
_cell.angle_beta   90.00
_cell.angle_gamma   90.00
#
_symmetry.space_group_name_H-M   'P 1'
#
loop_
_entity.id
_entity.type
_entity.pdbx_description
1 polymer ?
#
loop_
_entity_poly.entity_id
_entity_poly.type
_entity_poly.pdbx_seq_one_letter_code
_entity_poly.pdbx_strand_id
1 'polypeptide(L)'
;MIPNSHKIISVDNVSQLSESPLEESLVLCYGHFNVIHPGHIRFLQYAKSLGKKLKVAVLGDQSIAESQRSKYFHQMERAEGVASLHFVDLVYVLDKISLEDLSVHIKPSVLVLGKELENTHREDIKAAVYSIEKQNGKVIFHAGEVHYASADLLHGSQQDLESERKHLFLQANKRQGIDLAKLVAYIGNFSNSKILVIGDTIVDQYVACDAIGISAEAPVLVVKELETREFVGGAGVVAAHVKALGADCTFLSVVGEDENANLVGKNLQEQGIDVQLVGDSSRPTTFKIRYMVENQKLFRVSRLKEHSLSKKLKINSLKNCEKLRKITTEFSFVILYME
;
A
#
# COMPACT_ATOMS: atom_id res chain seq x y z
N MET A 1 24.39 -36.72 -2.09
CA MET A 1 23.20 -36.38 -2.90
C MET A 1 22.94 -34.90 -2.74
N ILE A 2 22.87 -34.15 -3.84
CA ILE A 2 22.54 -32.72 -3.80
C ILE A 2 21.10 -32.60 -3.30
N PRO A 3 20.84 -31.86 -2.20
CA PRO A 3 19.49 -31.69 -1.70
C PRO A 3 18.67 -30.95 -2.78
N ASN A 4 17.54 -31.52 -3.20
CA ASN A 4 16.59 -30.99 -4.19
C ASN A 4 16.76 -31.39 -5.68
N SER A 5 17.62 -32.33 -6.02
CA SER A 5 17.72 -32.83 -7.42
C SER A 5 16.40 -33.39 -7.97
N HIS A 6 15.49 -33.84 -7.11
CA HIS A 6 14.16 -34.35 -7.47
C HIS A 6 13.22 -33.27 -8.03
N LYS A 7 13.53 -31.98 -7.84
CA LYS A 7 12.72 -30.86 -8.35
C LYS A 7 13.13 -30.42 -9.77
N ILE A 8 14.25 -30.90 -10.30
CA ILE A 8 14.81 -30.39 -11.56
C ILE A 8 14.52 -31.39 -12.68
N ILE A 9 13.95 -30.90 -13.77
CA ILE A 9 13.71 -31.66 -15.00
C ILE A 9 14.39 -30.92 -16.16
N SER A 10 15.42 -31.53 -16.73
CA SER A 10 15.98 -31.11 -18.02
C SER A 10 15.06 -31.61 -19.12
N VAL A 11 14.58 -30.69 -19.97
CA VAL A 11 13.67 -31.04 -21.06
C VAL A 11 14.40 -30.85 -22.38
N ASP A 12 14.81 -31.96 -22.97
CA ASP A 12 15.48 -31.99 -24.27
C ASP A 12 14.50 -32.21 -25.41
N ASN A 13 13.34 -32.81 -25.12
CA ASN A 13 12.27 -33.07 -26.07
C ASN A 13 10.90 -32.97 -25.39
N VAL A 14 9.93 -32.45 -26.13
CA VAL A 14 8.52 -32.35 -25.74
C VAL A 14 7.94 -33.70 -25.29
N SER A 15 8.39 -34.82 -25.87
CA SER A 15 7.94 -36.17 -25.47
C SER A 15 8.33 -36.58 -24.05
N GLN A 16 9.25 -35.86 -23.39
CA GLN A 16 9.62 -36.07 -22.00
C GLN A 16 8.69 -35.33 -21.02
N LEU A 17 7.81 -34.46 -21.53
CA LEU A 17 6.79 -33.78 -20.74
C LEU A 17 5.60 -34.72 -20.58
N SER A 18 5.41 -35.27 -19.37
CA SER A 18 4.15 -35.95 -19.04
C SER A 18 3.00 -34.94 -19.00
N GLU A 19 1.84 -35.28 -19.57
CA GLU A 19 0.62 -34.52 -19.33
C GLU A 19 0.37 -34.46 -17.82
N SER A 20 0.53 -33.27 -17.25
CA SER A 20 0.09 -33.02 -15.88
C SER A 20 -1.44 -32.90 -15.95
N PRO A 21 -2.22 -33.55 -15.08
CA PRO A 21 -3.65 -33.25 -14.98
C PRO A 21 -3.81 -31.73 -14.82
N LEU A 22 -4.90 -31.17 -15.34
CA LEU A 22 -5.26 -29.76 -15.13
C LEU A 22 -5.26 -29.48 -13.63
N GLU A 23 -4.14 -28.96 -13.12
CA GLU A 23 -3.98 -28.61 -11.72
C GLU A 23 -4.58 -27.22 -11.55
N GLU A 24 -5.72 -27.15 -10.87
CA GLU A 24 -6.31 -25.88 -10.48
C GLU A 24 -5.23 -25.02 -9.80
N SER A 25 -4.95 -23.86 -10.39
CA SER A 25 -4.03 -22.86 -9.85
C SER A 25 -2.53 -23.18 -10.02
N LEU A 26 -2.13 -23.80 -11.13
CA LEU A 26 -0.72 -23.89 -11.55
C LEU A 26 -0.20 -22.54 -12.08
N VAL A 27 0.92 -22.08 -11.53
CA VAL A 27 1.68 -20.91 -11.99
C VAL A 27 2.98 -21.36 -12.65
N LEU A 28 3.26 -20.85 -13.85
CA LEU A 28 4.54 -20.97 -14.54
C LEU A 28 5.28 -19.63 -14.46
N CYS A 29 6.54 -19.66 -14.05
CA CYS A 29 7.41 -18.48 -14.06
C CYS A 29 8.62 -18.73 -14.96
N TYR A 30 9.08 -17.74 -15.73
CA TYR A 30 10.20 -17.89 -16.65
C TYR A 30 11.30 -16.86 -16.41
N GLY A 31 12.57 -17.27 -16.53
CA GLY A 31 13.72 -16.38 -16.43
C GLY A 31 15.06 -17.07 -16.58
N HIS A 32 16.14 -16.28 -16.62
CA HIS A 32 17.50 -16.81 -16.67
C HIS A 32 18.05 -17.14 -15.27
N PHE A 33 17.64 -16.43 -14.22
CA PHE A 33 18.05 -16.67 -12.81
C PHE A 33 19.55 -16.90 -12.63
N ASN A 34 20.37 -15.95 -13.11
CA ASN A 34 21.81 -16.14 -13.20
C ASN A 34 22.47 -16.31 -11.82
N VAL A 35 22.22 -15.34 -10.94
CA VAL A 35 22.55 -15.41 -9.52
C VAL A 35 21.28 -15.16 -8.74
N ILE A 36 20.93 -16.05 -7.82
CA ILE A 36 19.79 -15.83 -6.94
C ILE A 36 20.11 -14.68 -6.00
N HIS A 37 19.32 -13.62 -6.09
CA HIS A 37 19.40 -12.43 -5.24
C HIS A 37 18.00 -12.06 -4.76
N PRO A 38 17.85 -11.15 -3.77
CA PRO A 38 16.55 -10.83 -3.18
C PRO A 38 15.45 -10.44 -4.18
N GLY A 39 15.78 -9.74 -5.28
CA GLY A 39 14.83 -9.49 -6.37
C GLY A 39 14.21 -10.74 -7.01
N HIS A 40 15.01 -11.77 -7.32
CA HIS A 40 14.50 -13.05 -7.82
C HIS A 40 13.62 -13.77 -6.79
N ILE A 41 14.00 -13.71 -5.51
CA ILE A 41 13.21 -14.31 -4.43
C ILE A 41 11.82 -13.65 -4.37
N ARG A 42 11.75 -12.32 -4.39
CA ARG A 42 10.48 -11.59 -4.41
C ARG A 42 9.65 -11.88 -5.64
N PHE A 43 10.28 -11.88 -6.82
CA PHE A 43 9.62 -12.24 -8.08
C PHE A 43 8.97 -13.62 -8.03
N LEU A 44 9.71 -14.63 -7.52
CA LEU A 44 9.21 -15.99 -7.40
C LEU A 44 8.17 -16.14 -6.27
N GLN A 45 8.29 -15.39 -5.17
CA GLN A 45 7.27 -15.34 -4.11
C GLN A 45 5.96 -14.72 -4.61
N TYR A 46 6.04 -13.63 -5.38
CA TYR A 46 4.88 -13.05 -6.06
C TYR A 46 4.23 -14.07 -6.99
N ALA A 47 5.02 -14.76 -7.83
CA ALA A 47 4.50 -15.81 -8.69
C ALA A 47 3.82 -16.93 -7.89
N LYS A 48 4.43 -17.38 -6.78
CA LYS A 48 3.81 -18.38 -5.88
C LYS A 48 2.49 -17.89 -5.28
N SER A 49 2.33 -16.60 -4.97
CA SER A 49 1.08 -16.07 -4.38
C SER A 49 -0.13 -16.16 -5.31
N LEU A 50 0.11 -16.26 -6.61
CA LEU A 50 -0.92 -16.31 -7.64
C LEU A 50 -1.50 -17.73 -7.83
N GLY A 51 -0.93 -18.73 -7.14
CA GLY A 51 -1.53 -20.05 -7.15
C GLY A 51 -0.95 -21.09 -6.19
N LYS A 52 -1.48 -22.31 -6.29
CA LYS A 52 -1.15 -23.39 -5.35
C LYS A 52 0.21 -24.01 -5.63
N LYS A 53 0.60 -24.10 -6.91
CA LYS A 53 1.87 -24.69 -7.36
C LYS A 53 2.64 -23.72 -8.24
N LEU A 54 3.94 -23.57 -7.98
CA LEU A 54 4.88 -22.78 -8.75
C LEU A 54 5.88 -23.70 -9.44
N LYS A 55 5.82 -23.75 -10.76
CA LYS A 55 6.84 -24.34 -11.61
C LYS A 55 7.66 -23.22 -12.26
N VAL A 56 8.97 -23.39 -12.34
CA VAL A 56 9.88 -22.35 -12.88
C VAL A 56 10.61 -22.88 -14.10
N ALA A 57 10.52 -22.19 -15.22
CA ALA A 57 11.29 -22.44 -16.43
C ALA A 57 12.56 -21.59 -16.43
N VAL A 58 13.70 -22.27 -16.35
CA VAL A 58 15.04 -21.69 -16.44
C VAL A 58 15.51 -21.78 -17.88
N LEU A 59 15.90 -20.64 -18.46
CA LEU A 59 16.48 -20.59 -19.79
C LEU A 59 17.75 -21.46 -19.88
N GLY A 60 17.86 -22.35 -20.85
CA GLY A 60 19.05 -23.18 -21.06
C GLY A 60 20.19 -22.46 -21.78
N ASP A 61 21.39 -23.03 -21.71
CA ASP A 61 22.62 -22.38 -22.16
C ASP A 61 22.75 -22.30 -23.70
N GLN A 62 22.04 -23.16 -24.45
CA GLN A 62 21.99 -23.07 -25.91
C GLN A 62 21.17 -21.87 -26.41
N SER A 63 20.23 -21.40 -25.60
CA SER A 63 19.42 -20.21 -25.91
C SER A 63 20.13 -18.89 -25.60
N ILE A 64 21.33 -18.95 -25.00
CA ILE A 64 22.17 -17.80 -24.70
C ILE A 64 23.24 -17.67 -25.78
N ALA A 65 23.37 -16.46 -26.35
CA ALA A 65 24.39 -16.17 -27.37
C ALA A 65 25.80 -16.52 -26.85
N GLU A 66 26.62 -17.16 -27.68
CA GLU A 66 27.95 -17.64 -27.29
C GLU A 66 28.84 -16.52 -26.71
N SER A 67 28.72 -15.31 -27.24
CA SER A 67 29.41 -14.10 -26.77
C SER A 67 29.02 -13.66 -25.36
N GLN A 68 27.88 -14.13 -24.85
CA GLN A 68 27.35 -13.80 -23.53
C GLN A 68 27.47 -14.95 -22.53
N ARG A 69 27.77 -16.17 -22.97
CA ARG A 69 27.76 -17.39 -22.14
C ARG A 69 28.71 -17.30 -20.94
N SER A 70 29.84 -16.60 -21.07
CA SER A 70 30.79 -16.35 -19.97
C SER A 70 30.23 -15.48 -18.84
N LYS A 71 29.11 -14.79 -19.06
CA LYS A 71 28.42 -13.97 -18.05
C LYS A 71 27.39 -14.76 -17.24
N TYR A 72 27.12 -16.01 -17.62
CA TYR A 72 26.11 -16.84 -16.98
C TYR A 72 26.72 -18.06 -16.30
N PHE A 73 26.18 -18.42 -15.14
CA PHE A 73 26.40 -19.73 -14.54
C PHE A 73 25.79 -20.82 -15.41
N HIS A 74 26.31 -22.04 -15.30
CA HIS A 74 25.81 -23.17 -16.07
C HIS A 74 24.32 -23.41 -15.75
N GLN A 75 23.53 -23.81 -16.75
CA GLN A 75 22.08 -23.97 -16.60
C GLN A 75 21.66 -24.84 -15.40
N MET A 76 22.45 -25.87 -15.08
CA MET A 76 22.17 -26.73 -13.92
C MET A 76 22.44 -26.02 -12.59
N GLU A 77 23.48 -25.18 -12.49
CA GLU A 77 23.76 -24.40 -11.27
C GLU A 77 22.66 -23.37 -11.02
N ARG A 78 22.17 -22.72 -12.09
CA ARG A 78 21.04 -21.79 -12.03
C ARG A 78 19.76 -22.51 -11.61
N ALA A 79 19.48 -23.68 -12.17
CA ALA A 79 18.34 -24.51 -11.81
C ALA A 79 18.40 -24.99 -10.35
N GLU A 80 19.58 -25.39 -9.87
CA GLU A 80 19.81 -25.76 -8.47
C GLU A 80 19.55 -24.59 -7.52
N GLY A 81 20.02 -23.39 -7.87
CA GLY A 81 19.74 -22.17 -7.12
C GLY A 81 18.24 -21.93 -6.96
N VAL A 82 17.47 -22.03 -8.04
CA VAL A 82 16.00 -21.90 -8.01
C VAL A 82 15.34 -23.04 -7.23
N ALA A 83 15.76 -24.30 -7.44
CA ALA A 83 15.19 -25.49 -6.80
C ALA A 83 15.42 -25.52 -5.28
N SER A 84 16.45 -24.84 -4.80
CA SER A 84 16.75 -24.69 -3.37
C SER A 84 15.68 -23.90 -2.61
N LEU A 85 14.87 -23.08 -3.30
CA LEU A 85 13.80 -22.31 -2.69
C LEU A 85 12.65 -23.23 -2.29
N HIS A 86 12.28 -23.20 -1.00
CA HIS A 86 11.32 -24.17 -0.44
C HIS A 86 9.93 -24.09 -1.09
N PHE A 87 9.55 -22.93 -1.62
CA PHE A 87 8.23 -22.66 -2.20
C PHE A 87 8.17 -22.88 -3.72
N VAL A 88 9.30 -23.23 -4.35
CA VAL A 88 9.34 -23.70 -5.73
C VAL A 88 9.07 -25.19 -5.76
N ASP A 89 8.04 -25.60 -6.50
CA ASP A 89 7.59 -27.00 -6.55
C ASP A 89 8.37 -27.80 -7.60
N LEU A 90 8.70 -27.19 -8.75
CA LEU A 90 9.45 -27.84 -9.83
C LEU A 90 10.22 -26.81 -10.68
N VAL A 91 11.34 -27.23 -11.25
CA VAL A 91 12.18 -26.43 -12.15
C VAL A 91 12.38 -27.17 -13.47
N TYR A 92 12.04 -26.52 -14.58
CA TYR A 92 12.33 -26.99 -15.93
C TYR A 92 13.55 -26.26 -16.48
N VAL A 93 14.49 -26.98 -17.07
CA VAL A 93 15.59 -26.37 -17.84
C VAL A 93 15.26 -26.46 -19.32
N LEU A 94 15.09 -25.29 -19.96
CA LEU A 94 14.69 -25.15 -21.36
C LEU A 94 15.92 -25.02 -22.27
N ASP A 95 16.56 -26.15 -22.62
CA ASP A 95 17.75 -26.12 -23.48
C ASP A 95 17.38 -26.08 -24.97
N LYS A 96 16.53 -27.02 -25.41
CA LYS A 96 16.12 -27.17 -26.82
C LYS A 96 14.64 -26.94 -27.09
N ILE A 97 13.85 -26.79 -26.03
CA ILE A 97 12.41 -26.55 -26.14
C ILE A 97 12.09 -25.09 -25.88
N SER A 98 11.08 -24.57 -26.57
CA SER A 98 10.62 -23.20 -26.36
C SER A 98 9.73 -23.09 -25.12
N LEU A 99 9.57 -21.86 -24.63
CA LEU A 99 8.59 -21.58 -23.56
C LEU A 99 7.16 -21.86 -24.03
N GLU A 100 6.85 -21.66 -25.31
CA GLU A 100 5.56 -21.99 -25.91
C GLU A 100 5.29 -23.50 -25.82
N ASP A 101 6.24 -24.33 -26.25
CA ASP A 101 6.09 -25.80 -26.22
C ASP A 101 5.77 -26.28 -24.81
N LEU A 102 6.51 -25.78 -23.81
CA LEU A 102 6.24 -26.10 -22.41
C LEU A 102 4.84 -25.63 -21.99
N SER A 103 4.47 -24.39 -22.35
CA SER A 103 3.19 -23.76 -21.97
C SER A 103 1.99 -24.54 -22.52
N VAL A 104 2.06 -25.01 -23.76
CA VAL A 104 1.02 -25.82 -24.40
C VAL A 104 0.82 -27.18 -23.69
N HIS A 105 1.90 -27.78 -23.18
CA HIS A 105 1.86 -29.09 -22.54
C HIS A 105 1.41 -29.02 -21.08
N ILE A 106 1.94 -28.07 -20.30
CA ILE A 106 1.64 -28.00 -18.86
C ILE A 106 0.38 -27.18 -18.56
N LYS A 107 -0.09 -26.37 -19.52
CA LYS A 107 -1.33 -25.56 -19.47
C LYS A 107 -1.47 -24.78 -18.15
N PRO A 108 -0.53 -23.87 -17.84
CA PRO A 108 -0.59 -23.14 -16.58
C PRO A 108 -1.75 -22.15 -16.57
N SER A 109 -2.41 -22.03 -15.42
CA SER A 109 -3.47 -21.03 -15.22
C SER A 109 -2.94 -19.59 -15.22
N VAL A 110 -1.67 -19.41 -14.84
CA VAL A 110 -0.98 -18.12 -14.84
C VAL A 110 0.45 -18.27 -15.34
N LEU A 111 0.87 -17.41 -16.28
CA LEU A 111 2.26 -17.24 -16.71
C LEU A 111 2.79 -15.91 -16.16
N VAL A 112 3.90 -15.97 -15.43
CA VAL A 112 4.56 -14.80 -14.84
C VAL A 112 5.91 -14.58 -15.53
N LEU A 113 6.08 -13.40 -16.11
CA LEU A 113 7.25 -12.97 -16.86
C LEU A 113 7.88 -11.73 -16.23
N GLY A 114 9.18 -11.53 -16.46
CA GLY A 114 9.86 -10.28 -16.10
C GLY A 114 9.26 -9.08 -16.85
N LYS A 115 9.18 -7.91 -16.22
CA LYS A 115 8.61 -6.69 -16.83
C LYS A 115 9.38 -6.23 -18.07
N GLU A 116 10.67 -6.52 -18.14
CA GLU A 116 11.51 -6.30 -19.31
C GLU A 116 11.05 -7.10 -20.55
N LEU A 117 10.22 -8.13 -20.37
CA LEU A 117 9.66 -8.94 -21.46
C LEU A 117 8.32 -8.42 -21.98
N GLU A 118 7.70 -7.41 -21.35
CA GLU A 118 6.38 -6.90 -21.72
C GLU A 118 6.32 -6.33 -23.15
N ASN A 119 7.37 -5.59 -23.53
CA ASN A 119 7.49 -4.98 -24.86
C ASN A 119 8.57 -5.66 -25.73
N THR A 120 8.82 -6.96 -25.49
CA THR A 120 9.89 -7.68 -26.19
C THR A 120 9.55 -7.96 -27.66
N HIS A 121 10.57 -7.93 -28.52
CA HIS A 121 10.46 -8.39 -29.92
C HIS A 121 10.76 -9.89 -30.07
N ARG A 122 11.01 -10.60 -28.98
CA ARG A 122 11.27 -12.04 -28.97
C ARG A 122 10.01 -12.83 -29.33
N GLU A 123 10.05 -13.50 -30.48
CA GLU A 123 8.93 -14.28 -31.01
C GLU A 123 8.58 -15.48 -30.13
N ASP A 124 9.57 -16.09 -29.46
CA ASP A 124 9.35 -17.23 -28.56
C ASP A 124 8.52 -16.84 -27.32
N ILE A 125 8.72 -15.62 -26.80
CA ILE A 125 7.94 -15.10 -25.67
C ILE A 125 6.52 -14.73 -26.13
N LYS A 126 6.39 -14.04 -27.27
CA LYS A 126 5.06 -13.68 -27.82
C LYS A 126 4.21 -14.92 -28.10
N ALA A 127 4.80 -15.95 -28.68
CA ALA A 127 4.10 -17.20 -28.98
C ALA A 127 3.63 -17.90 -27.69
N ALA A 128 4.48 -17.92 -26.65
CA ALA A 128 4.09 -18.41 -25.32
C ALA A 128 2.91 -17.61 -24.73
N VAL A 129 2.97 -16.27 -24.74
CA VAL A 129 1.87 -15.40 -24.25
C VAL A 129 0.56 -15.71 -24.98
N TYR A 130 0.59 -15.73 -26.31
CA TYR A 130 -0.58 -16.05 -27.14
C TYR A 130 -1.15 -17.44 -26.83
N SER A 131 -0.27 -18.44 -26.61
CA SER A 131 -0.70 -19.80 -26.28
C SER A 131 -1.45 -19.89 -24.94
N ILE A 132 -1.05 -19.09 -23.95
CA ILE A 132 -1.68 -19.03 -22.63
C ILE A 132 -3.03 -18.33 -22.69
N GLU A 133 -3.10 -17.18 -23.38
CA GLU A 133 -4.35 -16.43 -23.55
C GLU A 133 -5.41 -17.25 -24.29
N LYS A 134 -5.01 -17.99 -25.34
CA LYS A 134 -5.89 -18.91 -26.07
C LYS A 134 -6.45 -20.04 -25.20
N GLN A 135 -5.77 -20.39 -24.12
CA GLN A 135 -6.18 -21.41 -23.15
C GLN A 135 -6.95 -20.82 -21.96
N ASN A 136 -7.38 -19.56 -22.03
CA ASN A 136 -7.98 -18.79 -20.93
C ASN A 136 -7.07 -18.66 -19.68
N GLY A 137 -5.76 -18.82 -19.84
CA GLY A 137 -4.79 -18.52 -18.80
C GLY A 137 -4.49 -17.02 -18.72
N LYS A 138 -3.99 -16.56 -17.58
CA LYS A 138 -3.61 -15.16 -17.35
C LYS A 138 -2.11 -14.97 -17.54
N VAL A 139 -1.71 -13.90 -18.22
CA VAL A 139 -0.29 -13.49 -18.33
C VAL A 139 -0.05 -12.26 -17.46
N ILE A 140 1.04 -12.27 -16.69
CA ILE A 140 1.43 -11.18 -15.80
C ILE A 140 2.90 -10.84 -16.03
N PHE A 141 3.19 -9.57 -16.26
CA PHE A 141 4.55 -9.03 -16.31
C PHE A 141 4.87 -8.34 -14.99
N HIS A 142 5.95 -8.76 -14.33
CA HIS A 142 6.36 -8.26 -13.02
C HIS A 142 7.88 -8.16 -12.92
N ALA A 143 8.40 -7.03 -12.44
CA ALA A 143 9.86 -6.77 -12.46
C ALA A 143 10.63 -7.45 -11.32
N GLY A 144 9.94 -8.16 -10.41
CA GLY A 144 10.56 -8.54 -9.13
C GLY A 144 11.00 -7.33 -8.30
N GLU A 145 10.58 -6.13 -8.73
CA GLU A 145 10.56 -4.93 -7.94
C GLU A 145 9.94 -5.33 -6.60
N VAL A 146 10.43 -4.72 -5.52
CA VAL A 146 9.58 -4.53 -4.35
C VAL A 146 8.26 -4.06 -4.97
N HIS A 147 7.09 -4.55 -4.53
CA HIS A 147 5.95 -3.65 -4.63
C HIS A 147 6.35 -2.45 -3.77
N TYR A 148 7.14 -1.53 -4.34
CA TYR A 148 7.23 -0.16 -3.95
C TYR A 148 5.80 0.22 -4.16
N ALA A 149 5.06 0.12 -3.07
CA ALA A 149 3.70 0.55 -3.06
C ALA A 149 3.83 1.97 -3.58
N SER A 150 3.34 2.16 -4.80
CA SER A 150 3.22 3.45 -5.43
C SER A 150 2.58 4.39 -4.40
N ALA A 151 2.52 5.68 -4.71
CA ALA A 151 1.58 6.62 -4.11
C ALA A 151 0.20 6.03 -3.71
N ASP A 152 -0.23 4.90 -4.29
CA ASP A 152 -1.21 3.93 -3.78
C ASP A 152 -1.24 3.68 -2.27
N LEU A 153 -0.19 3.88 -1.45
CA LEU A 153 -0.35 3.83 0.02
C LEU A 153 -1.17 5.00 0.57
N LEU A 154 -1.03 6.16 -0.07
CA LEU A 154 -1.79 7.36 0.23
C LEU A 154 -3.12 7.38 -0.54
N HIS A 155 -3.25 6.53 -1.57
CA HIS A 155 -4.43 6.41 -2.42
C HIS A 155 -5.18 5.07 -2.33
N GLY A 156 -4.80 4.19 -1.38
CA GLY A 156 -5.10 2.75 -1.39
C GLY A 156 -6.50 2.45 -1.85
N SER A 157 -6.62 1.62 -2.90
CA SER A 157 -7.82 1.34 -3.70
C SER A 157 -9.09 1.51 -2.87
N GLN A 158 -9.62 2.74 -2.90
CA GLN A 158 -10.71 3.18 -2.03
C GLN A 158 -11.87 2.18 -2.01
N GLN A 159 -12.10 1.51 -3.14
CA GLN A 159 -13.14 0.51 -3.37
C GLN A 159 -13.01 -0.78 -2.54
N ASP A 160 -11.80 -1.33 -2.35
CA ASP A 160 -11.61 -2.58 -1.61
C ASP A 160 -11.76 -2.33 -0.11
N LEU A 161 -11.13 -1.25 0.37
CA LEU A 161 -11.24 -0.79 1.76
C LEU A 161 -12.68 -0.37 2.11
N GLU A 162 -13.40 0.28 1.19
CA GLU A 162 -14.81 0.63 1.38
C GLU A 162 -15.69 -0.61 1.47
N SER A 163 -15.46 -1.60 0.60
CA SER A 163 -16.21 -2.86 0.61
C SER A 163 -16.02 -3.64 1.91
N GLU A 164 -14.78 -3.76 2.37
CA GLU A 164 -14.45 -4.41 3.64
C GLU A 164 -15.06 -3.66 4.84
N ARG A 165 -14.89 -2.33 4.90
CA ARG A 165 -15.48 -1.50 5.97
C ARG A 165 -16.99 -1.59 5.99
N LYS A 166 -17.64 -1.59 4.82
CA LYS A 166 -19.09 -1.76 4.69
C LYS A 166 -19.53 -3.13 5.20
N HIS A 167 -18.78 -4.18 4.86
CA HIS A 167 -19.07 -5.53 5.36
C HIS A 167 -18.99 -5.60 6.90
N LEU A 168 -17.90 -5.09 7.49
CA LEU A 168 -17.70 -5.04 8.93
C LEU A 168 -18.77 -4.20 9.64
N PHE A 169 -19.15 -3.06 9.07
CA PHE A 169 -20.21 -2.20 9.58
C PHE A 169 -21.57 -2.92 9.62
N LEU A 170 -21.94 -3.60 8.53
CA LEU A 170 -23.20 -4.36 8.47
C LEU A 170 -23.21 -5.53 9.47
N GLN A 171 -22.08 -6.22 9.64
CA GLN A 171 -21.94 -7.26 10.66
C GLN A 171 -22.09 -6.70 12.08
N ALA A 172 -21.47 -5.56 12.37
CA ALA A 172 -21.55 -4.90 13.67
C ALA A 172 -23.00 -4.50 14.00
N ASN A 173 -23.72 -3.94 13.02
CA ASN A 173 -25.14 -3.58 13.18
C ASN A 173 -25.99 -4.82 13.50
N LYS A 174 -25.79 -5.92 12.77
CA LYS A 174 -26.50 -7.19 13.03
C LYS A 174 -26.23 -7.72 14.42
N ARG A 175 -24.96 -7.69 14.88
CA ARG A 175 -24.56 -8.16 16.20
C ARG A 175 -25.16 -7.33 17.33
N GLN A 176 -25.27 -6.01 17.14
CA GLN A 176 -25.78 -5.08 18.15
C GLN A 176 -27.29 -4.84 18.05
N GLY A 177 -27.99 -5.50 17.12
CA GLY A 177 -29.42 -5.29 16.90
C GLY A 177 -29.77 -3.88 16.41
N ILE A 178 -28.84 -3.20 15.72
CA ILE A 178 -29.03 -1.85 15.19
C ILE A 178 -29.75 -1.95 13.85
N ASP A 179 -30.93 -1.34 13.78
CA ASP A 179 -31.71 -1.20 12.55
C ASP A 179 -31.11 -0.09 11.66
N LEU A 180 -30.66 -0.48 10.46
CA LEU A 180 -30.03 0.43 9.51
C LEU A 180 -30.99 1.55 9.07
N ALA A 181 -32.28 1.26 8.89
CA ALA A 181 -33.25 2.26 8.46
C ALA A 181 -33.44 3.33 9.53
N LYS A 182 -33.50 2.92 10.80
CA LYS A 182 -33.56 3.85 11.94
C LYS A 182 -32.28 4.66 12.06
N LEU A 183 -31.12 4.04 11.89
CA LEU A 183 -29.83 4.74 11.95
C LEU A 183 -29.73 5.84 10.88
N VAL A 184 -30.11 5.53 9.64
CA VAL A 184 -30.13 6.52 8.54
C VAL A 184 -31.11 7.65 8.86
N ALA A 185 -32.29 7.34 9.40
CA ALA A 185 -33.26 8.36 9.82
C ALA A 185 -32.69 9.27 10.93
N TYR A 186 -31.96 8.72 11.90
CA TYR A 186 -31.30 9.52 12.94
C TYR A 186 -30.19 10.41 12.37
N ILE A 187 -29.38 9.91 11.44
CA ILE A 187 -28.35 10.71 10.76
C ILE A 187 -29.00 11.86 9.98
N GLY A 188 -30.13 11.65 9.32
CA GLY A 188 -30.86 12.71 8.61
C GLY A 188 -31.24 13.91 9.50
N ASN A 189 -31.42 13.70 10.81
CA ASN A 189 -31.77 14.74 11.76
C ASN A 189 -30.58 15.64 12.17
N PHE A 190 -29.34 15.27 11.84
CA PHE A 190 -28.15 16.06 12.19
C PHE A 190 -28.13 17.41 11.47
N SER A 191 -28.76 17.52 10.31
CA SER A 191 -28.94 18.77 9.56
C SER A 191 -29.54 19.93 10.37
N ASN A 192 -30.30 19.62 11.42
CA ASN A 192 -30.90 20.63 12.29
C ASN A 192 -30.03 20.98 13.51
N SER A 193 -28.87 20.35 13.66
CA SER A 193 -28.00 20.50 14.83
C SER A 193 -26.86 21.46 14.52
N LYS A 194 -26.64 22.41 15.43
CA LYS A 194 -25.44 23.26 15.46
C LYS A 194 -24.50 22.73 16.52
N ILE A 195 -23.29 22.33 16.15
CA ILE A 195 -22.33 21.69 17.05
C ILE A 195 -21.04 22.52 17.10
N LEU A 196 -20.63 22.87 18.31
CA LEU A 196 -19.35 23.52 18.58
C LEU A 196 -18.31 22.47 18.97
N VAL A 197 -17.24 22.36 18.21
CA VAL A 197 -16.09 21.50 18.52
C VAL A 197 -14.96 22.37 19.05
N ILE A 198 -14.51 22.11 20.28
CA ILE A 198 -13.42 22.82 20.94
C ILE A 198 -12.33 21.83 21.27
N GLY A 199 -11.10 22.12 20.85
CA GLY A 199 -9.96 21.28 21.22
C GLY A 199 -8.70 21.57 20.45
N ASP A 200 -7.65 20.84 20.78
CA ASP A 200 -6.38 20.95 20.08
C ASP A 200 -6.46 20.33 18.69
N THR A 201 -5.86 21.00 17.71
CA THR A 201 -5.69 20.47 16.35
C THR A 201 -4.26 20.07 16.09
N ILE A 202 -4.10 19.13 15.18
CA ILE A 202 -2.82 18.59 14.77
C ILE A 202 -2.78 18.56 13.26
N VAL A 203 -1.63 18.88 12.68
CA VAL A 203 -1.35 18.57 11.28
C VAL A 203 -0.49 17.30 11.24
N ASP A 204 -1.06 16.23 10.70
CA ASP A 204 -0.40 14.94 10.52
C ASP A 204 0.15 14.88 9.09
N GLN A 205 1.47 14.81 8.94
CA GLN A 205 2.14 14.63 7.66
C GLN A 205 2.60 13.17 7.52
N TYR A 206 2.23 12.52 6.42
CA TYR A 206 2.70 11.20 6.03
C TYR A 206 3.65 11.36 4.86
N VAL A 207 4.87 10.87 5.04
CA VAL A 207 5.93 10.90 4.04
C VAL A 207 6.18 9.47 3.59
N ALA A 208 5.73 9.14 2.39
CA ALA A 208 6.00 7.86 1.75
C ALA A 208 7.47 7.84 1.28
N CYS A 209 8.17 6.77 1.62
CA CYS A 209 9.59 6.62 1.34
C CYS A 209 9.90 5.25 0.74
N ASP A 210 11.01 5.20 -0.01
CA ASP A 210 11.69 3.96 -0.39
C ASP A 210 12.90 3.72 0.50
N ALA A 211 13.04 2.50 1.03
CA ALA A 211 14.24 2.10 1.75
C ALA A 211 15.40 1.85 0.77
N ILE A 212 16.48 2.64 0.89
CA ILE A 212 17.71 2.45 0.12
C ILE A 212 18.59 1.39 0.80
N GLY A 213 18.66 1.41 2.13
CA GLY A 213 19.46 0.48 2.92
C GLY A 213 20.10 1.16 4.13
N ILE A 214 21.14 0.54 4.67
CA ILE A 214 21.91 1.10 5.79
C ILE A 214 23.10 1.88 5.21
N SER A 215 23.38 3.07 5.75
CA SER A 215 24.53 3.87 5.35
C SER A 215 25.85 3.14 5.64
N ALA A 216 26.84 3.32 4.74
CA ALA A 216 28.20 2.84 4.96
C ALA A 216 28.96 3.69 5.99
N GLU A 217 28.54 4.93 6.23
CA GLU A 217 29.19 5.88 7.14
C GLU A 217 28.78 5.67 8.60
N ALA A 218 27.50 5.34 8.84
CA ALA A 218 26.93 5.15 10.16
C ALA A 218 25.79 4.12 10.09
N PRO A 219 25.42 3.46 11.21
CA PRO A 219 24.33 2.49 11.25
C PRO A 219 22.96 3.19 11.21
N VAL A 220 22.72 3.99 10.18
CA VAL A 220 21.51 4.78 9.96
C VAL A 220 20.79 4.26 8.72
N LEU A 221 19.46 4.18 8.81
CA LEU A 221 18.61 3.83 7.68
C LEU A 221 18.55 5.01 6.71
N VAL A 222 18.87 4.75 5.45
CA VAL A 222 18.77 5.71 4.36
C VAL A 222 17.49 5.43 3.58
N VAL A 223 16.68 6.47 3.43
CA VAL A 223 15.42 6.41 2.67
C VAL A 223 15.36 7.54 1.64
N LYS A 224 14.64 7.30 0.55
CA LYS A 224 14.31 8.31 -0.45
C LYS A 224 12.84 8.70 -0.29
N GLU A 225 12.56 9.98 -0.10
CA GLU A 225 11.20 10.51 -0.09
C GLU A 225 10.57 10.40 -1.49
N LEU A 226 9.31 9.96 -1.53
CA LEU A 226 8.54 9.79 -2.76
C LEU A 226 7.40 10.79 -2.86
N GLU A 227 6.55 10.81 -1.82
CA GLU A 227 5.35 11.63 -1.77
C GLU A 227 5.07 12.03 -0.32
N THR A 228 4.50 13.22 -0.16
CA THR A 228 4.08 13.74 1.13
C THR A 228 2.61 14.14 1.09
N ARG A 229 1.87 13.79 2.15
CA ARG A 229 0.49 14.26 2.37
C ARG A 229 0.24 14.71 3.77
N GLU A 230 -0.61 15.72 3.87
CA GLU A 230 -0.96 16.38 5.12
C GLU A 230 -2.44 16.22 5.39
N PHE A 231 -2.76 15.95 6.65
CA PHE A 231 -4.11 15.74 7.13
C PHE A 231 -4.35 16.56 8.39
N VAL A 232 -5.55 17.10 8.51
CA VAL A 232 -6.00 17.74 9.74
C VAL A 232 -6.48 16.66 10.72
N GLY A 233 -5.91 16.65 11.92
CA GLY A 233 -6.17 15.72 13.00
C GLY A 233 -6.62 16.41 14.29
N GLY A 234 -6.69 15.61 15.37
CA GLY A 234 -7.17 16.05 16.68
C GLY A 234 -8.64 16.49 16.62
N ALA A 235 -8.97 17.60 17.27
CA ALA A 235 -10.32 18.15 17.26
C ALA A 235 -10.79 18.59 15.86
N GLY A 236 -9.87 18.91 14.94
CA GLY A 236 -10.20 19.30 13.57
C GLY A 236 -10.85 18.18 12.76
N VAL A 237 -10.38 16.93 12.90
CA VAL A 237 -11.01 15.77 12.21
C VAL A 237 -12.39 15.45 12.80
N VAL A 238 -12.59 15.74 14.10
CA VAL A 238 -13.90 15.61 14.73
C VAL A 238 -14.89 16.62 14.13
N ALA A 239 -14.46 17.87 13.90
CA ALA A 239 -15.27 18.87 13.22
C ALA A 239 -15.61 18.44 11.77
N ALA A 240 -14.65 17.87 11.04
CA ALA A 240 -14.89 17.29 9.72
C ALA A 240 -15.94 16.17 9.74
N HIS A 241 -15.88 15.26 10.71
CA HIS A 241 -16.88 14.20 10.87
C HIS A 241 -18.27 14.75 11.20
N VAL A 242 -18.36 15.76 12.08
CA VAL A 242 -19.63 16.43 12.41
C VAL A 242 -20.26 17.02 11.14
N LYS A 243 -19.46 17.72 10.33
CA LYS A 243 -19.93 18.30 9.07
C LYS A 243 -20.34 17.23 8.07
N ALA A 244 -19.59 16.14 7.95
CA ALA A 244 -19.90 15.01 7.07
C ALA A 244 -21.19 14.28 7.47
N LEU A 245 -21.56 14.27 8.76
CA LEU A 245 -22.85 13.79 9.24
C LEU A 245 -24.02 14.73 8.91
N GLY A 246 -23.74 15.92 8.38
CA GLY A 246 -24.73 16.89 7.93
C GLY A 246 -25.01 18.03 8.91
N ALA A 247 -24.40 18.04 10.10
CA ALA A 247 -24.60 19.10 11.08
C ALA A 247 -23.82 20.38 10.73
N ASP A 248 -24.34 21.52 11.18
CA ASP A 248 -23.58 22.77 11.16
C ASP A 248 -22.51 22.72 12.23
N CYS A 249 -21.26 22.98 11.84
CA CYS A 249 -20.11 22.87 12.73
C CYS A 249 -19.37 24.20 12.83
N THR A 250 -19.15 24.65 14.06
CA THR A 250 -18.15 25.66 14.40
C THR A 250 -16.99 24.97 15.10
N PHE A 251 -15.77 25.26 14.66
CA PHE A 251 -14.54 24.72 15.22
C PHE A 251 -13.73 25.80 15.92
N LEU A 252 -13.36 25.59 17.18
CA LEU A 252 -12.52 26.49 17.97
C LEU A 252 -11.25 25.77 18.43
N SER A 253 -10.09 26.35 18.11
CA SER A 253 -8.80 25.81 18.54
C SER A 253 -7.79 26.91 18.86
N VAL A 254 -6.81 26.59 19.72
CA VAL A 254 -5.62 27.41 19.90
C VAL A 254 -4.49 26.81 19.07
N VAL A 255 -3.86 27.63 18.25
CA VAL A 255 -2.84 27.23 17.28
C VAL A 255 -1.64 28.16 17.36
N GLY A 256 -0.52 27.79 16.75
CA GLY A 256 0.60 28.70 16.56
C GLY A 256 0.30 29.79 15.53
N GLU A 257 1.17 30.79 15.45
CA GLU A 257 1.17 31.78 14.36
C GLU A 257 2.07 31.28 13.22
N ASP A 258 1.67 30.18 12.58
CA ASP A 258 2.48 29.47 11.59
C ASP A 258 1.66 28.96 10.38
N GLU A 259 2.37 28.40 9.38
CA GLU A 259 1.75 27.89 8.15
C GLU A 259 0.81 26.70 8.41
N ASN A 260 1.09 25.90 9.43
CA ASN A 260 0.24 24.78 9.81
C ASN A 260 -1.14 25.25 10.29
N ALA A 261 -1.21 26.37 11.04
CA ALA A 261 -2.48 26.99 11.40
C ALA A 261 -3.29 27.41 10.16
N ASN A 262 -2.62 27.99 9.15
CA ASN A 262 -3.26 28.39 7.90
C ASN A 262 -3.78 27.17 7.12
N LEU A 263 -3.02 26.08 7.09
CA LEU A 263 -3.45 24.81 6.48
C LEU A 263 -4.71 24.27 7.13
N VAL A 264 -4.75 24.21 8.47
CA VAL A 264 -5.94 23.76 9.22
C VAL A 264 -7.13 24.63 8.88
N GLY A 265 -6.96 25.96 8.95
CA GLY A 265 -8.01 26.92 8.65
C GLY A 265 -8.61 26.71 7.27
N LYS A 266 -7.76 26.69 6.25
CA LYS A 266 -8.17 26.52 4.85
C LYS A 266 -8.87 25.17 4.62
N ASN A 267 -8.27 24.07 5.08
CA ASN A 267 -8.80 22.72 4.84
C ASN A 267 -10.20 22.51 5.45
N LEU A 268 -10.44 23.03 6.66
CA LEU A 268 -11.75 22.92 7.31
C LEU A 268 -12.78 23.89 6.72
N GLN A 269 -12.36 25.10 6.34
CA GLN A 269 -13.25 26.07 5.67
C GLN A 269 -13.73 25.58 4.29
N GLU A 270 -12.87 24.91 3.52
CA GLU A 270 -13.22 24.28 2.24
C GLU A 270 -14.30 23.18 2.40
N GLN A 271 -14.41 22.59 3.59
CA GLN A 271 -15.47 21.63 3.95
C GLN A 271 -16.76 22.32 4.46
N GLY A 272 -16.80 23.66 4.50
CA GLY A 272 -17.95 24.44 4.96
C GLY A 272 -18.11 24.47 6.49
N ILE A 273 -16.99 24.36 7.22
CA ILE A 273 -16.94 24.50 8.69
C ILE A 273 -16.61 25.96 9.03
N ASP A 274 -17.29 26.53 10.02
CA ASP A 274 -16.94 27.84 10.57
C ASP A 274 -15.74 27.69 11.52
N VAL A 275 -14.60 28.30 11.18
CA VAL A 275 -13.32 28.05 11.86
C VAL A 275 -12.87 29.29 12.62
N GLN A 276 -12.67 29.12 13.94
CA GLN A 276 -12.23 30.12 14.88
C GLN A 276 -10.87 29.70 15.47
N LEU A 277 -9.78 30.19 14.88
CA LEU A 277 -8.42 29.89 15.36
C LEU A 277 -7.88 31.05 16.22
N VAL A 278 -7.39 30.71 17.41
CA VAL A 278 -6.73 31.66 18.30
C VAL A 278 -5.23 31.42 18.24
N GLY A 279 -4.47 32.36 17.68
CA GLY A 279 -3.01 32.29 17.58
C GLY A 279 -2.32 32.49 18.94
N ASP A 280 -1.29 31.67 19.20
CA ASP A 280 -0.39 31.74 20.35
C ASP A 280 1.07 31.64 19.88
N SER A 281 1.75 32.78 19.74
CA SER A 281 3.17 32.84 19.34
C SER A 281 4.15 32.13 20.27
N SER A 282 3.73 31.71 21.47
CA SER A 282 4.59 30.95 22.38
C SER A 282 4.69 29.46 22.04
N ARG A 283 3.80 28.93 21.20
CA ARG A 283 3.77 27.52 20.76
C ARG A 283 3.66 27.42 19.23
N PRO A 284 4.26 26.40 18.61
CA PRO A 284 3.89 26.02 17.25
C PRO A 284 2.53 25.31 17.27
N THR A 285 1.83 25.33 16.14
CA THR A 285 0.74 24.38 15.86
C THR A 285 1.32 22.97 15.86
N THR A 286 0.68 22.04 16.57
CA THR A 286 1.16 20.66 16.70
C THR A 286 1.29 20.00 15.34
N PHE A 287 2.51 19.55 15.00
CA PHE A 287 2.82 18.94 13.72
C PHE A 287 3.52 17.59 13.93
N LYS A 288 2.99 16.53 13.32
CA LYS A 288 3.52 15.16 13.47
C LYS A 288 3.82 14.58 12.09
N ILE A 289 5.10 14.36 11.80
CA ILE A 289 5.57 13.74 10.55
C ILE A 289 5.77 12.25 10.78
N ARG A 290 5.20 11.40 9.94
CA ARG A 290 5.36 9.94 9.94
C ARG A 290 6.05 9.52 8.65
N TYR A 291 7.29 9.04 8.76
CA TYR A 291 8.00 8.45 7.64
C TYR A 291 7.60 6.98 7.52
N MET A 292 7.15 6.61 6.32
CA MET A 292 6.56 5.31 6.02
C MET A 292 7.38 4.63 4.92
N VAL A 293 7.70 3.35 5.10
CA VAL A 293 8.13 2.47 4.01
C VAL A 293 7.13 1.34 3.94
N GLU A 294 6.54 1.11 2.77
CA GLU A 294 5.41 0.20 2.62
C GLU A 294 4.29 0.53 3.65
N ASN A 295 3.73 -0.48 4.31
CA ASN A 295 2.72 -0.31 5.37
C ASN A 295 3.31 -0.07 6.78
N GLN A 296 4.62 0.20 6.89
CA GLN A 296 5.30 0.31 8.17
C GLN A 296 5.75 1.74 8.47
N LYS A 297 5.41 2.21 9.69
CA LYS A 297 5.93 3.47 10.24
C LYS A 297 7.39 3.23 10.64
N LEU A 298 8.32 3.86 9.93
CA LEU A 298 9.74 3.77 10.27
C LEU A 298 10.05 4.59 11.52
N PHE A 299 9.74 5.88 11.46
CA PHE A 299 9.94 6.79 12.59
C PHE A 299 8.99 7.99 12.47
N ARG A 300 8.82 8.68 13.60
CA ARG A 300 7.95 9.84 13.70
C ARG A 300 8.72 11.01 14.30
N VAL A 301 8.56 12.18 13.72
CA VAL A 301 9.06 13.45 14.26
C VAL A 301 7.87 14.28 14.72
N SER A 302 7.84 14.62 16.00
CA SER A 302 6.80 15.47 16.58
C SER A 302 7.36 16.86 16.87
N ARG A 303 6.76 17.90 16.30
CA ARG A 303 7.05 19.30 16.60
C ARG A 303 5.90 19.86 17.43
N LEU A 304 6.11 19.99 18.73
CA LEU A 304 5.11 20.49 19.69
C LEU A 304 5.79 21.11 20.91
N LYS A 305 5.03 21.94 21.63
CA LYS A 305 5.42 22.46 22.95
C LYS A 305 4.27 22.25 23.93
N GLU A 306 4.59 21.65 25.07
CA GLU A 306 3.64 21.38 26.15
C GLU A 306 3.80 22.42 27.25
N HIS A 307 2.96 23.45 27.20
CA HIS A 307 2.82 24.40 28.30
C HIS A 307 1.39 24.90 28.39
N SER A 308 1.01 25.36 29.58
CA SER A 308 -0.28 26.00 29.79
C SER A 308 -0.41 27.29 28.97
N LEU A 309 -1.63 27.60 28.53
CA LEU A 309 -1.93 28.87 27.88
C LEU A 309 -1.54 30.06 28.79
N SER A 310 -0.95 31.09 28.18
CA SER A 310 -0.61 32.32 28.91
C SER A 310 -1.87 32.97 29.50
N LYS A 311 -1.75 33.69 30.63
CA LYS A 311 -2.92 34.38 31.24
C LYS A 311 -3.62 35.35 30.28
N LYS A 312 -2.86 36.01 29.40
CA LYS A 312 -3.38 36.95 28.38
C LYS A 312 -4.21 36.22 27.31
N LEU A 313 -3.72 35.07 26.84
CA LEU A 313 -4.46 34.24 25.89
C LEU A 313 -5.67 33.59 26.55
N LYS A 314 -5.57 33.10 27.78
CA LYS A 314 -6.74 32.63 28.54
C LYS A 314 -7.84 33.69 28.57
N ILE A 315 -7.51 34.96 28.80
CA ILE A 315 -8.49 36.06 28.81
C ILE A 315 -9.06 36.34 27.40
N ASN A 316 -8.24 36.33 26.35
CA ASN A 316 -8.72 36.54 24.97
C ASN A 316 -9.55 35.37 24.45
N SER A 317 -9.10 34.13 24.69
CA SER A 317 -9.87 32.92 24.46
C SER A 317 -11.16 32.95 25.27
N LEU A 318 -11.14 33.42 26.53
CA LEU A 318 -12.35 33.59 27.35
C LEU A 318 -13.27 34.69 26.80
N LYS A 319 -12.76 35.80 26.25
CA LYS A 319 -13.57 36.84 25.59
C LYS A 319 -14.19 36.35 24.28
N ASN A 320 -13.44 35.57 23.50
CA ASN A 320 -13.98 34.82 22.37
C ASN A 320 -15.00 33.79 22.88
N CYS A 321 -14.75 33.15 24.02
CA CYS A 321 -15.71 32.29 24.70
C CYS A 321 -16.91 33.06 25.26
N GLU A 322 -16.83 34.35 25.60
CA GLU A 322 -17.97 35.18 26.05
C GLU A 322 -18.82 35.65 24.86
N LYS A 323 -18.18 35.96 23.73
CA LYS A 323 -18.87 36.02 22.43
C LYS A 323 -19.55 34.68 22.13
N LEU A 324 -18.83 33.57 22.28
CA LEU A 324 -19.40 32.23 22.12
C LEU A 324 -20.41 31.91 23.20
N ARG A 325 -20.37 32.49 24.41
CA ARG A 325 -21.33 32.26 25.50
C ARG A 325 -22.67 32.93 25.20
N LYS A 326 -22.65 34.01 24.42
CA LYS A 326 -23.86 34.54 23.75
C LYS A 326 -24.34 33.64 22.59
N ILE A 327 -23.47 32.83 22.01
CA ILE A 327 -23.76 31.86 20.92
C ILE A 327 -24.03 30.44 21.49
N THR A 328 -23.70 30.11 22.74
CA THR A 328 -23.88 28.77 23.32
C THR A 328 -25.35 28.41 23.52
N THR A 329 -26.24 29.40 23.50
CA THR A 329 -27.69 29.18 23.38
C THR A 329 -28.14 28.79 21.97
N GLU A 330 -27.28 28.96 20.96
CA GLU A 330 -27.55 28.56 19.56
C GLU A 330 -27.00 27.17 19.22
N PHE A 331 -26.07 26.64 20.00
CA PHE A 331 -25.50 25.31 19.78
C PHE A 331 -26.30 24.23 20.50
N SER A 332 -26.64 23.17 19.76
CA SER A 332 -27.30 21.98 20.28
C SER A 332 -26.37 21.16 21.17
N PHE A 333 -25.07 21.12 20.83
CA PHE A 333 -24.05 20.35 21.56
C PHE A 333 -22.67 21.02 21.51
N VAL A 334 -21.86 20.77 22.54
CA VAL A 334 -20.45 21.16 22.61
C VAL A 334 -19.60 19.90 22.78
N ILE A 335 -18.63 19.70 21.89
CA ILE A 335 -17.66 18.61 21.96
C ILE A 335 -16.34 19.18 22.45
N LEU A 336 -15.86 18.69 23.59
CA LEU A 336 -14.52 18.98 24.10
C LEU A 336 -13.60 17.82 23.74
N TYR A 337 -12.60 18.08 22.91
CA TYR A 337 -11.59 17.11 22.52
C TYR A 337 -10.23 17.54 23.05
N MET A 338 -9.64 16.70 23.90
CA MET A 338 -8.31 16.90 24.48
C MET A 338 -7.54 15.62 24.19
N GLU A 339 -6.38 15.72 23.54
CA GLU A 339 -5.50 14.57 23.24
C GLU A 339 -4.47 14.35 24.35
#